data_AF-A0A4P7JJM5-F1
#
_entry.id   AF-A0A4P7JJM5-F1
#
_cell.length_a   1.000
_cell.length_b   1.000
_cell.length_c   1.000
_cell.angle_alpha   90.00
_cell.angle_beta   90.00
_cell.angle_gamma   90.00
#
_symmetry.space_group_name_H-M   'P 1'
#
loop_
_entity.id
_entity.type
_entity.pdbx_description
1 polymer ?
#
loop_
_entity_poly.entity_id
_entity_poly.type
_entity_poly.pdbx_seq_one_letter_code
_entity_poly.pdbx_strand_id
1 'polypeptide(L)'
;MSKHLFVYGSLCPGQSNEHILTAIGGRYEKAKVKGHLYQQGWGAWLGYPGIVLDKEAEPVSGYLFISDNLPSSWTLLDDFEGEGYKRVETEVLTEQGRIVKAFVYQLKFEQ
;
A
#
# COMPACT_ATOMS: atom_id res chain seq x y z
N MET A 1 -0.24 1.35 17.45
CA MET A 1 0.24 1.68 16.10
C MET A 1 0.22 0.41 15.26
N SER A 2 -0.44 0.39 14.11
CA SER A 2 -0.52 -0.81 13.27
C SER A 2 0.83 -1.08 12.59
N LYS A 3 1.18 -2.36 12.49
CA LYS A 3 2.45 -2.87 11.98
C LYS A 3 2.34 -3.46 10.57
N HIS A 4 1.26 -3.08 9.87
CA HIS A 4 0.82 -3.69 8.62
C HIS A 4 0.61 -2.61 7.57
N LEU A 5 1.31 -2.75 6.44
CA LEU A 5 1.18 -1.89 5.26
C LEU A 5 0.96 -2.76 4.03
N PHE A 6 -0.12 -2.53 3.31
CA PHE A 6 -0.38 -3.15 2.02
C PHE A 6 0.24 -2.30 0.90
N VAL A 7 1.05 -2.95 0.07
CA VAL A 7 1.71 -2.35 -1.09
C VAL A 7 1.35 -3.10 -2.36
N TYR A 8 1.16 -2.35 -3.45
CA TYR A 8 0.64 -2.88 -4.71
C TYR A 8 1.37 -2.31 -5.94
N GLY A 9 2.48 -1.58 -5.72
CA GLY A 9 3.18 -0.82 -6.75
C GLY A 9 4.68 -0.73 -6.51
N SER A 10 5.23 0.48 -6.54
CA SER A 10 6.67 0.76 -6.51
C SER A 10 7.39 0.33 -5.22
N LEU A 11 6.64 0.11 -4.14
CA LEU A 11 7.14 -0.39 -2.84
C LEU A 11 7.16 -1.93 -2.75
N CYS A 12 6.68 -2.64 -3.77
CA CYS A 12 6.73 -4.10 -3.80
C CYS A 12 8.18 -4.61 -3.86
N PRO A 13 8.45 -5.84 -3.39
CA PRO A 13 9.78 -6.43 -3.51
C PRO A 13 10.22 -6.51 -4.97
N GLY A 14 11.47 -6.14 -5.25
CA GLY A 14 12.08 -6.08 -6.58
C GLY A 14 11.77 -4.81 -7.38
N GLN A 15 11.10 -3.81 -6.81
CA GLN A 15 10.80 -2.54 -7.46
C GLN A 15 11.73 -1.40 -7.01
N SER A 16 11.70 -0.28 -7.75
CA SER A 16 12.58 0.88 -7.54
C SER A 16 12.59 1.41 -6.09
N ASN A 17 11.45 1.33 -5.36
CA ASN A 17 11.33 1.86 -4.01
C ASN A 17 11.33 0.79 -2.90
N GLU A 18 11.64 -0.47 -3.22
CA GLU A 18 11.77 -1.56 -2.24
C GLU A 18 12.70 -1.16 -1.07
N HIS A 19 13.78 -0.47 -1.38
CA HIS A 19 14.82 -0.07 -0.44
C HIS A 19 14.27 0.71 0.78
N ILE A 20 13.16 1.44 0.63
CA ILE A 20 12.50 2.16 1.72
C ILE A 20 11.99 1.17 2.76
N LEU A 21 11.22 0.16 2.34
CA LEU A 21 10.66 -0.86 3.24
C LEU A 21 11.72 -1.84 3.74
N THR A 22 12.70 -2.17 2.91
CA THR A 22 13.85 -2.99 3.31
C THR A 22 14.66 -2.32 4.42
N ALA A 23 14.82 -0.99 4.38
CA ALA A 23 15.49 -0.23 5.45
C ALA A 23 14.72 -0.27 6.79
N ILE A 24 13.39 -0.37 6.75
CA ILE A 24 12.55 -0.53 7.95
C ILE A 24 12.80 -1.91 8.59
N GLY A 25 13.01 -2.93 7.75
CA GLY A 25 13.21 -4.31 8.16
C GLY A 25 11.90 -4.99 8.56
N GLY A 26 11.49 -6.02 7.80
CA GLY A 26 10.22 -6.69 8.00
C GLY A 26 10.05 -7.89 7.09
N ARG A 27 8.82 -8.40 7.01
CA ARG A 27 8.45 -9.50 6.10
C ARG A 27 7.34 -9.07 5.16
N TYR A 28 7.34 -9.65 3.97
CA TYR A 28 6.27 -9.49 2.99
C TYR A 28 5.46 -10.79 2.95
N GLU A 29 4.14 -10.65 2.96
CA GLU A 29 3.22 -11.75 2.76
C GLU A 29 2.32 -11.43 1.55
N LYS A 30 2.08 -12.40 0.67
CA LYS A 30 1.17 -12.18 -0.46
C LYS A 30 -0.23 -11.92 0.06
N ALA A 31 -0.87 -10.89 -0.47
CA ALA A 31 -2.18 -10.48 0.01
C ALA A 31 -2.99 -9.76 -1.06
N LYS A 32 -4.28 -9.54 -0.78
CA LYS A 32 -5.22 -8.90 -1.69
C LYS A 32 -6.09 -7.91 -0.95
N VAL A 33 -6.46 -6.83 -1.61
CA VAL A 33 -7.45 -5.85 -1.11
C VAL A 33 -8.52 -5.65 -2.18
N LYS A 34 -9.71 -5.21 -1.81
CA LYS A 34 -10.71 -4.83 -2.80
C LYS A 34 -10.57 -3.36 -3.17
N GLY A 35 -10.48 -3.07 -4.46
CA GLY A 35 -10.37 -1.71 -4.95
C GLY A 35 -10.14 -1.63 -6.45
N HIS A 36 -10.21 -0.42 -6.97
CA HIS A 36 -9.86 -0.13 -8.36
C HIS A 36 -8.39 0.25 -8.44
N LEU A 37 -7.60 -0.56 -9.15
CA LEU A 37 -6.21 -0.25 -9.46
C LEU A 37 -6.14 0.56 -10.76
N TYR A 38 -5.73 1.81 -10.65
CA TYR A 38 -5.50 2.68 -11.79
C TYR A 38 -4.02 2.60 -12.18
N GLN A 39 -3.75 2.10 -13.38
CA GLN A 39 -2.41 2.18 -13.97
C GLN A 39 -2.12 3.61 -14.43
N GLN A 40 -0.85 3.91 -14.70
CA GLN A 40 -0.37 5.24 -15.07
C GLN A 40 -1.29 5.97 -16.07
N GLY A 41 -1.50 7.27 -15.85
CA GLY A 41 -2.27 8.16 -16.74
C GLY A 41 -3.66 8.55 -16.24
N TRP A 42 -4.20 7.90 -15.20
CA TRP A 42 -5.48 8.27 -14.57
C TRP A 42 -5.26 8.75 -13.13
N GLY A 43 -5.05 10.05 -12.92
CA GLY A 43 -4.88 10.65 -11.58
C GLY A 43 -3.58 10.29 -10.84
N ALA A 44 -2.83 9.30 -11.34
CA ALA A 44 -1.45 9.00 -10.99
C ALA A 44 -0.48 10.05 -11.56
N TRP A 45 -0.63 11.30 -11.14
CA TRP A 45 0.21 12.43 -11.61
C TRP A 45 1.71 12.21 -11.34
N LEU A 46 2.03 11.33 -10.38
CA LEU A 46 3.39 10.95 -10.00
C LEU A 46 3.99 9.77 -10.81
N GLY A 47 3.28 9.21 -11.78
CA GLY A 47 3.82 8.14 -12.63
C GLY A 47 3.88 6.75 -11.98
N TYR A 48 3.09 6.49 -10.94
CA TYR A 48 2.98 5.18 -10.28
C TYR A 48 1.53 4.69 -10.23
N PRO A 49 1.29 3.37 -10.22
CA PRO A 49 -0.08 2.86 -10.11
C PRO A 49 -0.69 3.29 -8.77
N GLY A 50 -1.96 3.65 -8.81
CA GLY A 50 -2.69 4.11 -7.64
C GLY A 50 -3.97 3.30 -7.42
N ILE A 51 -4.25 2.94 -6.17
CA ILE A 51 -5.45 2.20 -5.79
C ILE A 51 -6.50 3.13 -5.21
N VAL A 52 -7.77 2.79 -5.41
CA VAL A 52 -8.91 3.39 -4.71
C VAL A 52 -9.69 2.24 -4.06
N LEU A 53 -9.84 2.30 -2.73
CA LEU A 53 -10.52 1.24 -2.00
C LEU A 53 -12.01 1.23 -2.32
N ASP A 54 -12.50 0.05 -2.67
CA ASP A 54 -13.91 -0.18 -2.99
C ASP A 54 -14.26 -1.63 -2.64
N LYS A 55 -15.33 -1.83 -1.85
CA LYS A 55 -15.73 -3.16 -1.35
C LYS A 55 -16.43 -4.02 -2.39
N GLU A 56 -16.97 -3.40 -3.44
CA GLU A 56 -17.68 -4.04 -4.54
C GLU A 56 -16.75 -4.31 -5.73
N ALA A 57 -15.58 -3.67 -5.74
CA ALA A 57 -14.55 -3.89 -6.76
C ALA A 57 -13.84 -5.25 -6.65
N GLU A 58 -13.09 -5.56 -7.72
CA GLU A 58 -12.27 -6.76 -7.80
C GLU A 58 -11.10 -6.75 -6.79
N PRO A 59 -10.64 -7.93 -6.36
CA PRO A 59 -9.48 -8.04 -5.48
C PRO A 59 -8.19 -7.71 -6.24
N VAL A 60 -7.54 -6.61 -5.84
CA VAL A 60 -6.21 -6.19 -6.27
C VAL A 60 -5.16 -7.01 -5.51
N SER A 61 -4.26 -7.63 -6.26
CA SER A 61 -3.15 -8.40 -5.68
C SER A 61 -1.97 -7.50 -5.33
N GLY A 62 -1.34 -7.77 -4.20
CA GLY A 62 -0.17 -7.05 -3.71
C GLY A 62 0.53 -7.81 -2.59
N TYR A 63 1.24 -7.07 -1.75
CA TYR A 63 1.98 -7.61 -0.61
C TYR A 63 1.62 -6.87 0.67
N LEU A 64 1.39 -7.63 1.72
CA LEU A 64 1.29 -7.15 3.08
C LEU A 64 2.68 -7.12 3.70
N PHE A 65 3.24 -5.93 3.85
CA PHE A 65 4.46 -5.67 4.60
C PHE A 65 4.14 -5.61 6.10
N ILE A 66 4.89 -6.39 6.88
CA ILE A 66 4.71 -6.56 8.32
C ILE A 66 6.04 -6.23 9.00
N SER A 67 6.05 -5.19 9.84
CA SER A 67 7.25 -4.76 10.56
C SER A 67 6.92 -4.09 11.89
N ASP A 68 7.71 -4.40 12.92
CA ASP A 68 7.68 -3.73 14.22
C ASP A 68 8.17 -2.28 14.18
N ASN A 69 8.97 -1.91 13.17
CA ASN A 69 9.54 -0.58 12.99
C ASN A 69 8.66 0.35 12.12
N LEU A 70 7.66 -0.21 11.44
CA LEU A 70 6.69 0.54 10.63
C LEU A 70 6.04 1.72 11.37
N PRO A 71 5.63 1.60 12.64
CA PRO A 71 5.11 2.71 13.44
C PRO A 71 5.98 3.97 13.44
N SER A 72 7.30 3.80 13.43
CA SER A 72 8.28 4.88 13.47
C SER A 72 8.59 5.43 12.08
N SER A 73 8.34 4.65 11.03
CA SER A 73 8.61 5.00 9.64
C SER A 73 7.41 5.62 8.92
N TRP A 74 6.25 5.69 9.58
CA TRP A 74 5.04 6.26 8.99
C TRP A 74 5.21 7.69 8.49
N THR A 75 5.88 8.53 9.27
CA THR A 75 6.16 9.92 8.87
C THR A 75 7.03 9.99 7.62
N LEU A 76 8.01 9.10 7.48
CA LEU A 76 8.87 9.03 6.30
C LEU A 76 8.10 8.60 5.04
N LEU A 77 7.20 7.62 5.19
CA LEU A 77 6.35 7.14 4.09
C LEU A 77 5.33 8.21 3.66
N ASP A 78 4.70 8.87 4.64
CA ASP A 78 3.75 9.96 4.38
C ASP A 78 4.44 11.14 3.66
N ASP A 79 5.69 11.46 4.01
CA ASP A 79 6.50 12.49 3.34
C ASP A 79 6.94 12.07 1.92
N PHE A 80 7.35 10.81 1.76
CA PHE A 80 7.79 10.26 0.47
C PHE A 80 6.65 10.21 -0.57
N GLU A 81 5.48 9.71 -0.18
CA GLU A 81 4.31 9.65 -1.05
C GLU A 81 3.72 11.05 -1.31
N GLY A 82 3.90 11.96 -0.35
CA GLY A 82 3.49 13.36 -0.44
C GLY A 82 1.97 13.53 -0.56
N GLU A 83 1.55 14.63 -1.20
CA GLU A 83 0.13 14.98 -1.28
C GLU A 83 -0.68 14.15 -2.28
N GLY A 84 0.00 13.38 -3.16
CA GLY A 84 -0.66 12.57 -4.19
C GLY A 84 -1.35 11.32 -3.65
N TYR A 85 -0.95 10.84 -2.47
CA TYR A 85 -1.53 9.66 -1.84
C TYR A 85 -1.95 9.93 -0.41
N LYS A 86 -3.00 9.23 0.03
CA LYS A 86 -3.48 9.27 1.40
C LYS A 86 -3.42 7.88 2.00
N ARG A 87 -2.79 7.77 3.16
CA ARG A 87 -2.82 6.56 3.97
C ARG A 87 -4.21 6.36 4.57
N VAL A 88 -4.79 5.18 4.33
CA VAL A 88 -6.11 4.77 4.83
C VAL A 88 -6.03 3.35 5.39
N GLU A 89 -6.85 3.04 6.41
CA GLU A 89 -6.96 1.68 6.94
C GLU A 89 -7.89 0.85 6.04
N THR A 90 -7.47 -0.38 5.72
CA THR A 90 -8.25 -1.33 4.92
C THR A 90 -8.11 -2.76 5.43
N GLU A 91 -9.03 -3.60 4.97
CA GLU A 91 -9.04 -5.03 5.22
C GLU A 91 -8.28 -5.75 4.10
N VAL A 92 -7.19 -6.40 4.47
CA VAL A 92 -6.32 -7.15 3.57
C VAL A 92 -6.56 -8.64 3.74
N LEU A 93 -6.89 -9.31 2.65
CA LEU A 93 -7.00 -10.76 2.58
C LEU A 93 -5.63 -11.38 2.28
N THR A 94 -5.02 -12.00 3.28
CA THR A 94 -3.77 -12.75 3.14
C THR A 94 -3.97 -13.99 2.25
N GLU A 95 -2.88 -14.53 1.68
CA GLU A 95 -2.91 -15.77 0.90
C GLU A 95 -3.48 -16.96 1.70
N GLN A 96 -3.39 -16.91 3.02
CA GLN A 96 -3.97 -17.90 3.94
C GLN A 96 -5.50 -17.76 4.12
N GLY A 97 -6.15 -16.81 3.44
CA GLY A 97 -7.58 -16.54 3.58
C GLY A 97 -7.97 -15.78 4.85
N ARG A 98 -7.00 -15.22 5.58
CA ARG A 98 -7.26 -14.39 6.77
C ARG A 98 -7.37 -12.93 6.41
N ILE A 99 -8.34 -12.25 7.01
CA ILE A 99 -8.50 -10.80 6.90
C ILE A 99 -7.69 -10.12 8.01
N VAL A 100 -6.78 -9.25 7.62
CA VAL A 100 -5.92 -8.47 8.52
C VAL A 100 -6.10 -7.00 8.23
N LYS A 101 -6.19 -6.17 9.28
CA LYS A 101 -6.20 -4.72 9.13
C LYS A 101 -4.81 -4.20 8.80
N ALA A 102 -4.68 -3.50 7.70
CA ALA A 102 -3.45 -2.84 7.28
C ALA A 102 -3.74 -1.43 6.76
N PHE A 103 -2.71 -0.62 6.71
CA PHE A 103 -2.77 0.64 5.99
C PHE A 103 -2.45 0.43 4.51
N VAL A 104 -3.00 1.28 3.65
CA VAL A 104 -2.64 1.35 2.23
C VAL A 104 -2.59 2.81 1.82
N TYR A 105 -1.69 3.15 0.91
CA TYR A 105 -1.65 4.46 0.26
C TYR A 105 -2.59 4.42 -0.94
N GLN A 106 -3.74 5.09 -0.85
CA GLN A 106 -4.66 5.24 -1.97
C GLN A 106 -4.47 6.60 -2.65
N LEU A 107 -4.86 6.72 -3.92
CA LEU A 107 -4.85 8.02 -4.60
C LEU A 107 -5.74 9.02 -3.86
N LYS A 108 -5.21 10.23 -3.67
CA LYS A 108 -6.00 11.37 -3.24
C LYS A 108 -6.53 12.05 -4.50
N PHE A 109 -7.83 11.96 -4.75
CA PHE A 109 -8.47 12.85 -5.70
C PHE A 109 -8.72 14.18 -5.00
N GLU A 110 -8.15 15.26 -5.52
CA GLU A 110 -8.67 16.59 -5.22
C GLU A 110 -9.98 16.74 -6.01
N GLN A 111 -11.08 16.96 -5.29
CA GLN A 111 -12.37 17.35 -5.87
C GLN A 111 -12.40 18.86 -6.09
#